data_AF-A0A1B6F115-F1
#
_entry.id   AF-A0A1B6F115-F1
#
_cell.length_a   1.000
_cell.length_b   1.000
_cell.length_c   1.000
_cell.angle_alpha   90.00
_cell.angle_beta   90.00
_cell.angle_gamma   90.00
#
_symmetry.space_group_name_H-M   'P 1'
#
loop_
_entity.id
_entity.type
_entity.pdbx_description
1 polymer ?
#
loop_
_entity_poly.entity_id
_entity_poly.type
_entity_poly.pdbx_seq_one_letter_code
_entity_poly.pdbx_strand_id
1 'polypeptide(L)'
;QGKSDEITQIGGVMHGEELPYIFGAPLVSTVRPFRSNYSSYQVALSESLMLFFGNFVRSGDPNEYESENHFLSVTKERNRYRALTWEEYDISHQRYLEIG
;
A
#
# COMPACT_ATOMS: atom_id res chain seq x y z
N GLN A 1 10.39 36.44 -8.93
CA GLN A 1 10.71 35.77 -7.65
C GLN A 1 9.42 35.71 -6.85
N GLY A 2 8.66 34.62 -6.85
CA GLY A 2 9.06 33.29 -6.39
C GLY A 2 8.42 33.10 -5.01
N LYS A 3 7.09 32.95 -4.98
CA LYS A 3 6.29 32.78 -3.77
C LYS A 3 5.32 31.62 -4.00
N SER A 4 5.90 30.44 -4.10
CA SER A 4 5.21 29.15 -4.34
C SER A 4 5.50 28.12 -3.25
N ASP A 5 6.24 28.48 -2.20
CA ASP A 5 6.87 27.49 -1.32
C ASP A 5 6.25 27.47 0.08
N GLU A 6 5.15 28.19 0.30
CA GLU A 6 4.32 28.07 1.50
C GLU A 6 2.99 27.39 1.16
N ILE A 7 3.05 26.17 0.62
CA ILE A 7 1.96 25.23 0.86
C ILE A 7 2.21 24.70 2.27
N THR A 8 1.55 25.36 3.22
CA THR A 8 1.32 24.88 4.58
C THR A 8 1.21 23.35 4.57
N GLN A 9 2.04 22.66 5.34
CA GLN A 9 1.84 21.26 5.69
C GLN A 9 0.50 21.14 6.44
N ILE A 10 -0.59 21.05 5.69
CA ILE A 10 -1.89 20.65 6.21
C ILE A 10 -1.74 19.15 6.46
N GLY A 11 -1.68 18.75 7.73
CA GLY A 11 -1.35 17.39 8.17
C GLY A 11 -2.24 16.32 7.53
N GLY A 12 -1.77 15.73 6.44
CA GLY A 12 -2.41 14.67 5.69
C GLY A 12 -1.43 14.01 4.73
N VAL A 13 -1.84 12.87 4.16
CA VAL A 13 -1.07 12.14 3.15
C VAL A 13 -1.00 13.00 1.88
N MET A 14 0.22 13.30 1.42
CA MET A 14 0.46 14.09 0.22
C MET A 14 0.35 13.22 -1.04
N HIS A 15 0.03 13.85 -2.17
CA HIS A 15 0.01 13.16 -3.45
C HIS A 15 1.35 12.46 -3.74
N GLY A 16 1.32 11.19 -4.12
CA GLY A 16 2.49 10.39 -4.47
C GLY A 16 3.14 9.70 -3.28
N GLU A 17 2.65 9.89 -2.05
CA GLU A 17 3.14 9.16 -0.87
C GLU A 17 2.76 7.68 -0.89
N GLU A 18 1.78 7.28 -1.70
CA GLU A 18 1.39 5.88 -1.92
C GLU A 18 2.40 5.09 -2.78
N LEU A 19 3.12 5.78 -3.67
CA LEU A 19 4.03 5.17 -4.64
C LEU A 19 5.10 4.26 -4.01
N PRO A 20 5.84 4.67 -2.96
CA PRO A 20 6.84 3.78 -2.35
C PRO A 20 6.25 2.45 -1.88
N TYR A 21 5.00 2.43 -1.41
CA TYR A 21 4.35 1.21 -0.91
C TYR A 21 3.89 0.31 -2.04
N ILE A 22 3.33 0.85 -3.12
CA ILE A 22 2.92 0.10 -4.31
C ILE A 22 4.14 -0.55 -4.97
N PHE A 23 5.29 0.14 -4.98
CA PHE A 23 6.53 -0.34 -5.59
C PHE A 23 7.43 -1.15 -4.66
N GLY A 24 7.05 -1.41 -3.40
CA GLY A 24 7.84 -2.24 -2.51
C GLY A 24 9.09 -1.58 -1.92
N ALA A 25 9.19 -0.25 -1.92
CA ALA A 25 10.34 0.46 -1.36
C ALA A 25 10.62 0.13 0.12
N PRO A 26 9.61 -0.09 0.99
CA PRO A 26 9.83 -0.56 2.35
C PRO A 26 10.46 -1.95 2.49
N LEU A 27 10.42 -2.78 1.45
CA LEU A 27 10.92 -4.15 1.47
C LEU A 27 12.43 -4.24 1.16
N VAL A 28 13.05 -3.12 0.81
CA VAL A 28 14.47 -3.01 0.47
C VAL A 28 15.14 -1.95 1.35
N SER A 29 16.46 -2.05 1.51
CA SER A 29 17.21 -1.15 2.40
C SER A 29 17.18 0.31 1.94
N THR A 30 17.39 0.58 0.66
CA THR A 30 17.30 1.91 0.06
C THR A 30 17.11 1.79 -1.44
N VAL A 31 16.13 2.52 -1.98
CA VAL A 31 15.87 2.60 -3.43
C VAL A 31 15.52 4.04 -3.79
N ARG A 32 16.23 4.60 -4.78
CA ARG A 32 15.89 5.95 -5.31
C ARG A 32 14.81 5.81 -6.38
N PRO A 33 13.84 6.74 -6.45
CA PRO A 33 13.80 8.07 -5.81
C PRO A 33 13.17 8.11 -4.41
N PHE A 34 12.79 6.97 -3.83
CA PHE A 34 12.04 6.92 -2.58
C PHE A 34 12.90 7.19 -1.34
N ARG A 35 12.24 7.65 -0.27
CA ARG A 35 12.87 7.82 1.05
C ARG A 35 13.20 6.45 1.64
N SER A 36 14.12 6.42 2.59
CA SER A 36 14.44 5.25 3.41
C SER A 36 13.86 5.40 4.82
N ASN A 37 14.03 4.37 5.66
CA ASN A 37 13.59 4.30 7.06
C ASN A 37 12.07 4.12 7.26
N TYR A 38 11.53 3.05 6.69
CA TYR A 38 10.13 2.66 6.93
C TYR A 38 9.98 1.91 8.25
N SER A 39 8.87 2.16 8.94
CA SER A 39 8.45 1.38 10.10
C SER A 39 8.02 -0.03 9.70
N SER A 40 8.00 -0.96 10.66
CA SER A 40 7.44 -2.31 10.46
C SER A 40 5.98 -2.28 9.99
N TYR A 41 5.26 -1.24 10.39
CA TYR A 41 3.90 -0.98 9.96
C TYR A 41 3.80 -0.65 8.46
N GLN A 42 4.67 0.26 8.00
CA GLN A 42 4.80 0.65 6.60
C GLN A 42 5.29 -0.50 5.70
N VAL A 43 6.11 -1.39 6.24
CA VAL A 43 6.49 -2.65 5.56
C VAL A 43 5.26 -3.51 5.32
N ALA A 44 4.46 -3.79 6.36
CA ALA A 44 3.23 -4.58 6.22
C ALA A 44 2.21 -3.93 5.28
N LEU A 45 2.14 -2.59 5.25
CA LEU A 45 1.29 -1.84 4.32
C LEU A 45 1.70 -2.11 2.87
N SER A 46 2.99 -1.98 2.58
CA SER A 46 3.55 -2.19 1.26
C SER A 46 3.31 -3.62 0.76
N GLU A 47 3.55 -4.63 1.61
CA GLU A 47 3.26 -6.03 1.25
C GLU A 47 1.79 -6.22 0.87
N SER A 48 0.87 -5.63 1.63
CA SER A 48 -0.57 -5.80 1.43
C SER A 48 -1.04 -5.10 0.16
N LEU A 49 -0.56 -3.88 -0.10
CA LEU A 49 -0.83 -3.16 -1.35
C LEU A 49 -0.28 -3.91 -2.55
N MET A 50 0.96 -4.39 -2.49
CA MET A 50 1.55 -5.17 -3.58
C MET A 50 0.75 -6.46 -3.86
N LEU A 51 0.25 -7.12 -2.81
CA LEU A 51 -0.59 -8.31 -2.96
C LEU A 51 -1.92 -7.97 -3.65
N PHE A 52 -2.65 -6.97 -3.15
CA PHE A 52 -3.91 -6.54 -3.77
C PHE A 52 -3.72 -6.15 -5.24
N PHE A 53 -2.69 -5.36 -5.55
CA PHE A 53 -2.39 -4.95 -6.92
C PHE A 53 -1.99 -6.15 -7.79
N GLY A 54 -1.13 -7.04 -7.28
CA GLY A 54 -0.69 -8.23 -8.00
C GLY A 54 -1.84 -9.18 -8.33
N ASN A 55 -2.74 -9.40 -7.37
CA ASN A 55 -3.96 -10.19 -7.55
C ASN A 55 -4.89 -9.53 -8.58
N PHE A 56 -5.17 -8.24 -8.43
CA PHE A 56 -6.03 -7.50 -9.36
C PHE A 56 -5.50 -7.53 -10.79
N VAL A 57 -4.18 -7.32 -10.99
CA VAL A 57 -3.56 -7.39 -12.32
C VAL A 57 -3.67 -8.80 -12.93
N ARG A 58 -3.67 -9.85 -12.09
CA ARG A 58 -3.72 -11.25 -12.53
C ARG A 58 -5.12 -11.70 -12.93
N SER A 59 -6.12 -11.43 -12.10
CA SER A 59 -7.47 -12.01 -12.24
C SER A 59 -8.62 -10.99 -12.26
N GLY A 60 -8.33 -9.74 -11.91
CA GLY A 60 -9.35 -8.71 -11.70
C GLY A 60 -9.96 -8.69 -10.30
N ASP A 61 -9.64 -9.66 -9.43
CA ASP A 61 -10.07 -9.66 -8.02
C ASP A 61 -8.86 -9.40 -7.10
N PRO A 62 -8.81 -8.26 -6.39
CA PRO A 62 -7.71 -7.98 -5.46
C PRO A 62 -7.65 -8.99 -4.29
N ASN A 63 -8.77 -9.61 -3.92
CA ASN A 63 -8.87 -10.50 -2.76
C ASN A 63 -8.56 -11.96 -3.07
N GLU A 64 -8.12 -12.27 -4.30
CA GLU A 64 -7.86 -13.66 -4.68
C GLU A 64 -6.82 -14.29 -3.76
N TYR A 65 -7.23 -15.35 -3.05
CA TYR A 65 -6.37 -16.09 -2.14
C TYR A 65 -5.57 -17.12 -2.91
N GLU A 66 -4.33 -16.81 -3.25
CA GLU A 66 -3.40 -17.89 -3.58
C GLU A 66 -2.99 -18.59 -2.28
N SER A 67 -3.42 -19.83 -2.13
CA SER A 67 -3.02 -20.73 -1.05
C SER A 67 -1.49 -20.88 -0.91
N GLU A 68 -0.71 -20.47 -1.92
CA GLU A 68 0.73 -20.68 -2.04
C GLU A 68 1.58 -19.40 -2.22
N ASN A 69 1.08 -18.20 -1.90
CA ASN A 69 1.92 -16.99 -1.97
C ASN A 69 2.96 -16.94 -0.83
N HIS A 70 3.99 -17.79 -0.95
CA HIS A 70 5.22 -17.84 -0.14
C HIS A 70 6.16 -16.65 -0.41
N PHE A 71 5.82 -15.74 -1.32
CA PHE A 71 6.69 -14.61 -1.69
C PHE A 71 6.77 -13.52 -0.61
N LEU A 72 5.74 -13.37 0.23
CA LEU A 72 5.67 -12.34 1.28
C LEU A 72 5.80 -12.94 2.69
N SER A 73 6.57 -14.03 2.79
CA SER A 73 6.72 -14.85 4.01
C SER A 73 7.31 -14.13 5.22
N VAL A 74 7.88 -12.93 5.05
CA VAL A 74 8.58 -12.21 6.12
C VAL A 74 7.63 -11.77 7.24
N THR A 75 6.32 -11.70 6.99
CA THR A 75 5.36 -11.11 7.95
C THR A 75 4.15 -12.00 8.22
N LYS A 76 4.32 -13.33 8.23
CA LYS A 76 3.24 -14.30 8.46
C LYS A 76 2.46 -14.13 9.77
N GLU A 77 3.04 -13.52 10.81
CA GLU A 77 2.42 -13.49 12.15
C GLU A 77 1.94 -12.10 12.64
N ARG A 78 2.18 -11.01 11.90
CA ARG A 78 1.87 -9.64 12.37
C ARG A 78 1.23 -8.70 11.34
N ASN A 79 0.98 -9.15 10.12
CA ASN A 79 0.40 -8.28 9.11
C ASN A 79 -1.10 -8.06 9.39
N ARG A 80 -1.42 -6.93 10.05
CA ARG A 80 -2.78 -6.54 10.46
C ARG A 80 -3.75 -6.38 9.28
N TYR A 81 -3.23 -6.26 8.06
CA TYR A 81 -4.03 -6.03 6.87
C TYR A 81 -4.47 -7.32 6.18
N ARG A 82 -4.01 -8.50 6.62
CA ARG A 82 -4.45 -9.79 6.03
C ARG A 82 -5.95 -10.05 6.14
N ALA A 83 -6.60 -9.49 7.16
CA ALA A 83 -8.03 -9.61 7.35
C ALA A 83 -8.83 -8.54 6.60
N LEU A 84 -8.15 -7.61 5.91
CA LEU A 84 -8.84 -6.62 5.09
C LEU A 84 -9.33 -7.26 3.80
N THR A 85 -10.57 -6.95 3.45
CA THR A 85 -11.18 -7.29 2.18
C THR A 85 -11.39 -5.99 1.41
N TRP A 86 -10.85 -5.92 0.20
CA TRP A 86 -11.15 -4.86 -0.74
C TRP A 86 -12.46 -5.19 -1.45
N GLU A 87 -13.57 -4.76 -0.85
CA GLU A 87 -14.90 -4.97 -1.44
C GLU A 87 -15.05 -4.25 -2.79
N GLU A 88 -15.81 -4.85 -3.69
CA GLU A 88 -16.13 -4.24 -4.98
C GLU A 88 -16.88 -2.93 -4.77
N TYR A 89 -16.45 -1.89 -5.48
CA TYR A 89 -17.14 -0.60 -5.47
C TYR A 89 -18.50 -0.74 -6.14
N ASP A 90 -19.56 -0.40 -5.41
CA ASP A 90 -20.91 -0.32 -5.95
C ASP A 90 -21.48 1.10 -5.76
N ILE A 91 -22.26 1.60 -6.74
CA ILE A 91 -22.75 2.98 -6.72
C ILE A 91 -23.71 3.24 -5.54
N SER A 92 -24.39 2.20 -5.05
CA SER A 92 -25.41 2.34 -4.00
C SER A 92 -24.77 2.54 -2.62
N HIS A 93 -23.71 1.78 -2.32
CA HIS A 93 -23.03 1.80 -1.03
C HIS A 93 -21.68 2.54 -1.07
N GLN A 94 -21.17 2.85 -2.26
CA GLN A 94 -19.91 3.57 -2.50
C GLN A 94 -18.73 2.99 -1.72
N ARG A 95 -18.70 1.65 -1.60
CA ARG A 95 -17.71 0.93 -0.79
C ARG A 95 -16.30 1.20 -1.29
N TYR A 96 -15.41 1.56 -0.39
CA TYR A 96 -14.00 1.76 -0.65
C TYR A 96 -13.17 1.12 0.45
N LEU A 97 -11.94 0.74 0.11
CA LEU A 97 -10.97 0.26 1.08
C LEU A 97 -10.20 1.46 1.65
N GLU A 98 -10.33 1.71 2.94
CA GLU A 98 -9.42 2.59 3.66
C GLU A 98 -8.21 1.78 4.11
N ILE A 99 -7.01 2.22 3.71
CA ILE A 99 -5.77 1.54 4.07
C ILE A 99 -4.73 2.58 4.49
N GLY A 100 -4.26 2.48 5.73
CA GLY A 100 -3.45 3.51 6.37
C GLY A 100 -3.30 3.30 7.86
#